data_AF-A0A7S1KAC3-F1
#
_entry.id   AF-A0A7S1KAC3-F1
#
_cell.length_a   1.000
_cell.length_b   1.000
_cell.length_c   1.000
_cell.angle_alpha   90.00
_cell.angle_beta   90.00
_cell.angle_gamma   90.00
#
_symmetry.space_group_name_H-M   'P 1'
#
loop_
_entity.id
_entity.type
_entity.pdbx_description
1 polymer ?
#
loop_
_entity_poly.entity_id
_entity_poly.type
_entity_poly.pdbx_seq_one_letter_code
_entity_poly.pdbx_strand_id
1 'polypeptide(L)'
;GRHVVFRRADGRQDGSFELFRHGNQIRAVRDKPGFAISCSPRFPRFEVHPLSPHPFQQHMKHDDPPIHYALFFRHDTGWATDGGEWLEASTSSWIMATIGSALDSNTRVRGRHGVRLTRVSGGILDGLFTHRSPHVPLDGCVAVSTMEEYHGGNAQEHHLLTAFDDPFIAELSFSPWGGKESERVRCVVVTTEPPVGGENGPFEERYPRTAALVRRALGPLAESFFNGPPD
;
A
#
# COMPACT_ATOMS: atom_id res chain seq x y z
N GLY A 1 -18.88 10.50 10.97
CA GLY A 1 -17.60 10.02 10.41
C GLY A 1 -16.48 10.46 11.32
N ARG A 2 -15.31 9.80 11.27
CA ARG A 2 -14.07 10.38 11.81
C ARG A 2 -13.55 11.39 10.78
N HIS A 3 -13.21 12.58 11.24
CA HIS A 3 -12.67 13.66 10.43
C HIS A 3 -11.15 13.63 10.54
N VAL A 4 -10.45 13.38 9.43
CA VAL A 4 -8.98 13.39 9.38
C VAL A 4 -8.53 14.63 8.61
N VAL A 5 -7.77 15.51 9.25
CA VAL A 5 -7.21 16.71 8.60
C VAL A 5 -5.81 16.38 8.10
N PHE A 6 -5.60 16.50 6.79
CA PHE A 6 -4.26 16.38 6.22
C PHE A 6 -3.60 17.76 6.18
N ARG A 7 -2.35 17.82 6.63
CA ARG A 7 -1.54 19.04 6.65
C ARG A 7 -0.19 18.78 6.01
N ARG A 8 0.25 19.73 5.19
CA ARG A 8 1.62 19.79 4.65
C ARG A 8 2.64 19.99 5.76
N ALA A 9 3.91 19.73 5.42
CA ALA A 9 5.04 20.10 6.25
C ALA A 9 5.12 21.61 6.54
N ASP A 10 4.59 22.47 5.66
CA ASP A 10 4.53 23.93 5.83
C ASP A 10 3.36 24.42 6.71
N GLY A 11 2.54 23.51 7.24
CA GLY A 11 1.41 23.82 8.11
C GLY A 11 0.10 24.16 7.38
N ARG A 12 0.08 24.24 6.04
CA ARG A 12 -1.16 24.43 5.26
C ARG A 12 -2.04 23.17 5.29
N GLN A 13 -3.35 23.37 5.29
CA GLN A 13 -4.31 22.26 5.17
C GLN A 13 -4.47 21.84 3.70
N ASP A 14 -4.34 20.54 3.44
CA ASP A 14 -4.56 19.92 2.11
C ASP A 14 -5.96 19.37 1.91
N GLY A 15 -6.84 19.67 2.88
CA GLY A 15 -8.21 19.16 2.93
C GLY A 15 -8.39 18.19 4.09
N SER A 16 -9.65 17.82 4.28
CA SER A 16 -10.06 16.82 5.25
C SER A 16 -10.56 15.57 4.52
N PHE A 17 -10.15 14.40 4.97
CA PHE A 17 -10.80 13.16 4.64
C PHE A 17 -11.91 12.89 5.65
N GLU A 18 -13.12 12.82 5.13
CA GLU A 18 -14.31 12.48 5.89
C GLU A 18 -15.17 11.60 5.02
N LEU A 19 -15.57 10.44 5.56
CA LEU A 19 -16.57 9.61 4.91
C LEU A 19 -17.96 10.16 5.22
N PHE A 20 -18.62 10.69 4.19
CA PHE A 20 -20.00 11.15 4.28
C PHE A 20 -20.86 10.56 3.17
N ARG A 21 -22.15 10.43 3.48
CA ARG A 21 -23.16 9.95 2.55
C ARG A 21 -23.72 11.15 1.76
N HIS A 22 -23.70 11.08 0.43
CA HIS A 22 -24.28 12.09 -0.46
C HIS A 22 -25.26 11.40 -1.43
N GLY A 23 -26.55 11.46 -1.11
CA GLY A 23 -27.57 10.66 -1.78
C GLY A 23 -27.28 9.16 -1.62
N ASN A 24 -27.10 8.46 -2.74
CA ASN A 24 -26.80 7.03 -2.79
C ASN A 24 -25.30 6.70 -2.88
N GLN A 25 -24.41 7.68 -2.70
CA GLN A 25 -22.95 7.50 -2.78
C GLN A 25 -22.28 7.77 -1.44
N ILE A 26 -21.11 7.13 -1.22
CA ILE A 26 -20.16 7.51 -0.17
C ILE A 26 -19.06 8.35 -0.83
N ARG A 27 -18.60 9.40 -0.14
CA ARG A 27 -17.57 10.32 -0.63
C ARG A 27 -16.52 10.54 0.44
N ALA A 28 -15.27 10.73 0.00
CA ALA A 28 -14.09 10.91 0.84
C ALA A 28 -13.67 12.39 0.97
N VAL A 29 -13.91 13.17 -0.08
CA VAL A 29 -13.54 14.59 -0.20
C VAL A 29 -14.77 15.38 -0.64
N ARG A 30 -14.97 16.56 -0.04
CA ARG A 30 -16.18 17.37 -0.21
C ARG A 30 -16.35 17.93 -1.64
N ASP A 31 -17.59 17.85 -2.14
CA ASP A 31 -18.21 18.58 -3.27
C ASP A 31 -17.53 18.61 -4.65
N LYS A 32 -16.91 17.51 -5.09
CA LYS A 32 -16.54 17.34 -6.51
C LYS A 32 -16.96 15.96 -7.06
N PRO A 33 -17.61 15.87 -8.24
CA PRO A 33 -18.10 14.61 -8.81
C PRO A 33 -17.03 13.53 -9.01
N GLY A 34 -15.79 13.93 -9.34
CA GLY A 34 -14.68 13.00 -9.59
C GLY A 34 -14.16 12.26 -8.34
N PHE A 35 -14.64 12.59 -7.14
CA PHE A 35 -14.15 12.05 -5.86
C PHE A 35 -15.10 10.99 -5.30
N ALA A 36 -15.99 10.46 -6.14
CA ALA A 36 -16.90 9.38 -5.77
C ALA A 36 -16.11 8.07 -5.56
N ILE A 37 -16.48 7.34 -4.52
CA ILE A 37 -16.02 5.97 -4.30
C ILE A 37 -17.21 5.01 -4.48
N SER A 38 -16.95 3.82 -5.01
CA SER A 38 -17.95 2.77 -5.13
C SER A 38 -17.60 1.62 -4.20
N CYS A 39 -18.49 1.32 -3.26
CA CYS A 39 -18.38 0.16 -2.38
C CYS A 39 -18.96 -1.08 -3.08
N SER A 40 -18.29 -2.23 -2.91
CA SER A 40 -18.65 -3.48 -3.58
C SER A 40 -18.81 -3.32 -5.10
N PRO A 41 -17.79 -2.76 -5.79
CA PRO A 41 -17.86 -2.56 -7.23
C PRO A 41 -18.04 -3.89 -7.96
N ARG A 42 -18.57 -3.82 -9.17
CA ARG A 42 -18.50 -4.96 -10.08
C ARG A 42 -17.06 -5.11 -10.52
N PHE A 43 -16.49 -6.29 -10.29
CA PHE A 43 -15.12 -6.57 -10.68
C PHE A 43 -15.00 -6.75 -12.21
N PRO A 44 -13.92 -6.23 -12.81
CA PRO A 44 -13.64 -6.47 -14.21
C PRO A 44 -13.50 -7.97 -14.50
N ARG A 45 -14.12 -8.44 -15.60
CA ARG A 45 -14.03 -9.84 -16.05
C ARG A 45 -12.88 -10.03 -17.05
N PHE A 46 -11.71 -9.48 -16.78
CA PHE A 46 -10.59 -9.68 -17.71
C PHE A 46 -10.22 -11.17 -17.75
N GLU A 47 -9.97 -11.67 -18.97
CA GLU A 47 -9.96 -13.12 -19.29
C GLU A 47 -8.95 -13.94 -18.47
N VAL A 48 -7.91 -13.32 -17.93
CA VAL A 48 -7.02 -13.93 -16.92
C VAL A 48 -6.54 -12.83 -15.97
N HIS A 49 -7.14 -12.78 -14.78
CA HIS A 49 -6.59 -12.00 -13.67
C HIS A 49 -5.27 -12.67 -13.24
N PRO A 50 -4.16 -11.93 -13.03
CA PRO A 50 -2.90 -12.55 -12.56
C PRO A 50 -3.07 -13.32 -11.24
N LEU A 51 -4.15 -13.04 -10.52
CA LEU A 51 -4.50 -13.66 -9.24
C LEU A 51 -5.79 -14.52 -9.32
N SER A 52 -6.19 -15.02 -10.50
CA SER A 52 -7.45 -15.76 -10.68
C SER A 52 -7.54 -17.02 -9.81
N PRO A 53 -8.67 -17.28 -9.11
CA PRO A 53 -9.89 -16.46 -9.04
C PRO A 53 -9.67 -15.22 -8.17
N HIS A 54 -10.19 -14.06 -8.61
CA HIS A 54 -9.86 -12.75 -8.03
C HIS A 54 -9.87 -12.75 -6.49
N PRO A 55 -8.73 -12.54 -5.80
CA PRO A 55 -8.61 -12.80 -4.37
C PRO A 55 -9.52 -11.91 -3.54
N PHE A 56 -9.82 -10.70 -4.03
CA PHE A 56 -10.72 -9.76 -3.38
C PHE A 56 -12.16 -10.27 -3.37
N GLN A 57 -12.58 -11.03 -4.39
CA GLN A 57 -13.88 -11.70 -4.40
C GLN A 57 -13.90 -12.93 -3.50
N GLN A 58 -12.84 -13.75 -3.56
CA GLN A 58 -12.75 -14.97 -2.75
C GLN A 58 -12.71 -14.69 -1.25
N HIS A 59 -12.06 -13.60 -0.86
CA HIS A 59 -11.85 -13.25 0.54
C HIS A 59 -12.68 -12.06 1.01
N MET A 60 -13.71 -11.68 0.24
CA MET A 60 -14.57 -10.54 0.55
C MET A 60 -15.20 -10.67 1.94
N LYS A 61 -15.09 -9.61 2.74
CA LYS A 61 -15.79 -9.48 4.02
C LYS A 61 -17.02 -8.61 3.84
N HIS A 62 -18.14 -9.01 4.44
CA HIS A 62 -19.42 -8.30 4.31
C HIS A 62 -19.37 -6.87 4.89
N ASP A 63 -18.67 -6.70 6.01
CA ASP A 63 -18.52 -5.45 6.75
C ASP A 63 -17.31 -4.61 6.31
N ASP A 64 -16.45 -5.16 5.44
CA ASP A 64 -15.27 -4.49 4.92
C ASP A 64 -15.16 -4.74 3.40
N PRO A 65 -16.11 -4.21 2.60
CA PRO A 65 -16.20 -4.53 1.18
C PRO A 65 -15.11 -3.84 0.36
N PRO A 66 -14.76 -4.40 -0.82
CA PRO A 66 -13.85 -3.80 -1.79
C PRO A 66 -14.30 -2.40 -2.21
N ILE A 67 -13.34 -1.53 -2.53
CA ILE A 67 -13.57 -0.15 -2.94
C ILE A 67 -13.02 0.09 -4.33
N HIS A 68 -13.81 0.67 -5.22
CA HIS A 68 -13.34 1.27 -6.47
C HIS A 68 -13.26 2.79 -6.32
N TYR A 69 -12.14 3.38 -6.73
CA TYR A 69 -11.87 4.81 -6.61
C TYR A 69 -10.93 5.31 -7.72
N ALA A 70 -11.01 6.60 -8.00
CA ALA A 70 -10.11 7.31 -8.92
C ALA A 70 -9.54 8.54 -8.21
N LEU A 71 -8.95 8.34 -7.04
CA LEU A 71 -8.47 9.40 -6.16
C LEU A 71 -7.00 9.15 -5.81
N PHE A 72 -6.15 10.16 -6.00
CA PHE A 72 -4.73 10.09 -5.63
C PHE A 72 -4.29 11.40 -4.98
N PHE A 73 -3.32 11.36 -4.07
CA PHE A 73 -2.77 12.54 -3.43
C PHE A 73 -1.47 13.00 -4.10
N ARG A 74 -1.39 14.27 -4.50
CA ARG A 74 -0.18 14.90 -5.02
C ARG A 74 0.37 15.92 -4.05
N HIS A 75 1.69 15.94 -3.89
CA HIS A 75 2.39 16.88 -3.02
C HIS A 75 2.08 18.35 -3.33
N ASP A 76 1.99 18.71 -4.61
CA ASP A 76 1.82 20.10 -5.06
C ASP A 76 0.37 20.57 -4.98
N THR A 77 -0.55 19.72 -5.44
CA THR A 77 -1.94 20.04 -5.77
C THR A 77 -2.95 19.41 -4.82
N GLY A 78 -2.51 18.51 -3.93
CA GLY A 78 -3.38 17.77 -3.01
C GLY A 78 -4.14 16.64 -3.73
N TRP A 79 -5.39 16.41 -3.34
CA TRP A 79 -6.21 15.34 -3.90
C TRP A 79 -6.60 15.61 -5.37
N ALA A 80 -6.31 14.65 -6.25
CA ALA A 80 -6.56 14.70 -7.69
C ALA A 80 -7.23 13.40 -8.19
N THR A 81 -7.80 13.43 -9.40
CA THR A 81 -8.55 12.31 -10.00
C THR A 81 -7.96 11.79 -11.30
N ASP A 82 -6.71 12.15 -11.59
CA ASP A 82 -5.99 11.83 -12.83
C ASP A 82 -4.93 10.73 -12.63
N GLY A 83 -4.97 10.03 -11.49
CA GLY A 83 -4.05 8.95 -11.11
C GLY A 83 -4.45 7.54 -11.56
N GLY A 84 -5.48 7.43 -12.42
CA GLY A 84 -6.07 6.15 -12.82
C GLY A 84 -7.17 5.65 -11.88
N GLU A 85 -7.84 4.58 -12.31
CA GLU A 85 -8.88 3.87 -11.55
C GLU A 85 -8.27 2.68 -10.80
N TRP A 86 -8.58 2.54 -9.52
CA TRP A 86 -7.99 1.54 -8.63
C TRP A 86 -9.07 0.77 -7.86
N LEU A 87 -8.79 -0.50 -7.60
CA LEU A 87 -9.54 -1.38 -6.72
C LEU A 87 -8.75 -1.68 -5.47
N GLU A 88 -9.38 -1.53 -4.31
CA GLU A 88 -8.84 -1.96 -3.03
C GLU A 88 -9.59 -3.20 -2.56
N ALA A 89 -8.85 -4.13 -1.96
CA ALA A 89 -9.41 -5.36 -1.43
C ALA A 89 -10.52 -5.11 -0.41
N SER A 90 -10.43 -4.00 0.34
CA SER A 90 -11.45 -3.61 1.30
C SER A 90 -11.50 -2.11 1.59
N THR A 91 -12.49 -1.70 2.39
CA THR A 91 -12.64 -0.32 2.85
C THR A 91 -11.50 0.07 3.78
N SER A 92 -11.08 -0.84 4.65
CA SER A 92 -9.93 -0.66 5.54
C SER A 92 -8.62 -0.53 4.77
N SER A 93 -8.44 -1.35 3.72
CA SER A 93 -7.33 -1.27 2.77
C SER A 93 -7.27 0.13 2.14
N TRP A 94 -8.38 0.59 1.55
CA TRP A 94 -8.46 1.91 0.95
C TRP A 94 -8.18 3.07 1.93
N ILE A 95 -8.66 3.00 3.17
CA ILE A 95 -8.34 4.02 4.20
C ILE A 95 -6.84 4.03 4.51
N MET A 96 -6.22 2.86 4.64
CA MET A 96 -4.77 2.73 4.89
C MET A 96 -3.97 3.33 3.74
N ALA A 97 -4.25 2.92 2.49
CA ALA A 97 -3.58 3.43 1.30
C ALA A 97 -3.72 4.95 1.15
N THR A 98 -4.92 5.48 1.43
CA THR A 98 -5.20 6.92 1.41
C THR A 98 -4.31 7.68 2.40
N ILE A 99 -4.19 7.19 3.64
CA ILE A 99 -3.33 7.81 4.67
C ILE A 99 -1.86 7.67 4.28
N GLY A 100 -1.42 6.49 3.82
CA GLY A 100 -0.05 6.22 3.38
C GLY A 100 0.39 7.13 2.23
N SER A 101 -0.44 7.26 1.18
CA SER A 101 -0.18 8.13 0.03
C SER A 101 0.01 9.59 0.43
N ALA A 102 -0.80 10.09 1.37
CA ALA A 102 -0.66 11.44 1.89
C ALA A 102 0.64 11.63 2.69
N LEU A 103 1.12 10.59 3.39
CA LEU A 103 2.37 10.65 4.15
C LEU A 103 3.61 10.59 3.25
N ASP A 104 3.61 9.70 2.26
CA ASP A 104 4.69 9.56 1.27
C ASP A 104 4.86 10.86 0.47
N SER A 105 3.74 11.38 -0.05
CA SER A 105 3.75 12.60 -0.85
C SER A 105 4.16 13.84 -0.06
N ASN A 106 3.88 13.92 1.25
CA ASN A 106 4.24 15.07 2.08
C ASN A 106 5.71 15.12 2.52
N THR A 107 6.62 14.43 1.83
CA THR A 107 8.08 14.43 2.08
C THR A 107 8.51 13.98 3.47
N ARG A 108 7.61 13.34 4.25
CA ARG A 108 7.96 12.83 5.58
C ARG A 108 8.82 11.58 5.53
N VAL A 109 8.92 10.95 4.36
CA VAL A 109 9.80 9.80 4.14
C VAL A 109 11.25 10.25 4.23
N ARG A 110 11.99 9.58 5.11
CA ARG A 110 13.41 9.83 5.37
C ARG A 110 14.27 8.73 4.76
N GLY A 111 13.77 7.49 4.77
CA GLY A 111 14.45 6.32 4.23
C GLY A 111 13.61 5.58 3.19
N ARG A 112 14.27 5.11 2.13
CA ARG A 112 13.70 4.20 1.14
C ARG A 112 14.76 3.19 0.72
N HIS A 113 14.39 1.92 0.70
CA HIS A 113 15.23 0.84 0.16
C HIS A 113 14.38 -0.11 -0.65
N GLY A 114 14.91 -0.65 -1.75
CA GLY A 114 14.15 -1.57 -2.57
C GLY A 114 15.02 -2.48 -3.40
N VAL A 115 14.54 -3.71 -3.55
CA VAL A 115 15.21 -4.78 -4.28
C VAL A 115 14.21 -5.48 -5.21
N ARG A 116 14.72 -6.26 -6.16
CA ARG A 116 13.92 -7.19 -6.95
C ARG A 116 14.22 -8.60 -6.47
N LEU A 117 13.18 -9.31 -6.06
CA LEU A 117 13.26 -10.69 -5.60
C LEU A 117 12.53 -11.60 -6.59
N THR A 118 12.95 -12.85 -6.68
CA THR A 118 12.29 -13.86 -7.50
C THR A 118 11.28 -14.63 -6.65
N ARG A 119 10.07 -14.83 -7.18
CA ARG A 119 9.05 -15.70 -6.63
C ARG A 119 9.49 -17.13 -6.83
N VAL A 120 9.74 -17.83 -5.74
CA VAL A 120 9.89 -19.28 -5.74
C VAL A 120 8.54 -19.87 -5.37
N SER A 121 8.06 -20.83 -6.15
CA SER A 121 6.80 -21.54 -5.91
C SER A 121 6.73 -22.05 -4.46
N GLY A 122 5.63 -21.76 -3.76
CA GLY A 122 5.44 -22.11 -2.35
C GLY A 122 6.19 -21.22 -1.34
N GLY A 123 6.94 -20.21 -1.80
CA GLY A 123 7.60 -19.22 -0.95
C GLY A 123 6.67 -18.08 -0.49
N ILE A 124 7.16 -17.22 0.41
CA ILE A 124 6.41 -16.06 0.94
C ILE A 124 5.89 -15.18 -0.21
N LEU A 125 6.75 -14.83 -1.16
CA LEU A 125 6.39 -13.96 -2.30
C LEU A 125 5.39 -14.60 -3.27
N ASP A 126 5.37 -15.93 -3.35
CA ASP A 126 4.37 -16.64 -4.14
C ASP A 126 3.01 -16.55 -3.44
N GLY A 127 2.98 -16.90 -2.16
CA GLY A 127 1.77 -16.88 -1.34
C GLY A 127 1.08 -15.52 -1.25
N LEU A 128 1.82 -14.41 -1.26
CA LEU A 128 1.26 -13.04 -1.27
C LEU A 128 0.26 -12.84 -2.42
N PHE A 129 0.55 -13.38 -3.60
CA PHE A 129 -0.23 -13.12 -4.80
C PHE A 129 -1.15 -14.29 -5.21
N THR A 130 -0.98 -15.50 -4.67
CA THR A 130 -1.71 -16.68 -5.17
C THR A 130 -2.61 -17.37 -4.15
N HIS A 131 -2.27 -17.31 -2.86
CA HIS A 131 -2.86 -18.23 -1.88
C HIS A 131 -3.30 -17.57 -0.58
N ARG A 132 -2.77 -16.39 -0.23
CA ARG A 132 -3.14 -15.70 1.00
C ARG A 132 -4.33 -14.77 0.79
N SER A 133 -5.09 -14.60 1.87
CA SER A 133 -6.10 -13.57 1.91
C SER A 133 -5.43 -12.19 1.89
N PRO A 134 -5.92 -11.24 1.05
CA PRO A 134 -5.43 -9.86 0.98
C PRO A 134 -5.69 -9.06 2.26
N HIS A 135 -6.33 -9.67 3.26
CA HIS A 135 -6.65 -9.05 4.55
C HIS A 135 -5.76 -9.55 5.69
N VAL A 136 -4.75 -10.38 5.39
CA VAL A 136 -3.88 -10.95 6.42
C VAL A 136 -2.48 -10.37 6.29
N PRO A 137 -2.06 -9.51 7.23
CA PRO A 137 -0.71 -8.95 7.22
C PRO A 137 0.36 -10.06 7.34
N LEU A 138 1.58 -9.74 6.92
CA LEU A 138 2.75 -10.55 7.25
C LEU A 138 2.99 -10.55 8.78
N ASP A 139 3.76 -11.52 9.28
CA ASP A 139 4.09 -11.54 10.70
C ASP A 139 4.83 -10.25 11.10
N GLY A 140 4.51 -9.73 12.28
CA GLY A 140 5.08 -8.47 12.75
C GLY A 140 4.56 -7.19 12.08
N CYS A 141 3.68 -7.29 11.07
CA CYS A 141 3.00 -6.14 10.48
C CYS A 141 1.67 -5.84 11.19
N VAL A 142 1.33 -4.56 11.34
CA VAL A 142 0.11 -4.10 12.03
C VAL A 142 -1.13 -4.09 11.12
N ALA A 143 -0.94 -3.91 9.81
CA ALA A 143 -2.02 -3.84 8.84
C ALA A 143 -1.51 -4.23 7.44
N VAL A 144 -2.46 -4.50 6.54
CA VAL A 144 -2.20 -4.75 5.12
C VAL A 144 -3.22 -3.99 4.27
N SER A 145 -2.76 -3.51 3.12
CA SER A 145 -3.57 -2.93 2.06
C SER A 145 -3.20 -3.63 0.76
N THR A 146 -4.17 -4.16 0.05
CA THR A 146 -3.94 -4.77 -1.27
C THR A 146 -4.78 -4.04 -2.29
N MET A 147 -4.13 -3.56 -3.34
CA MET A 147 -4.75 -2.79 -4.39
C MET A 147 -4.36 -3.31 -5.77
N GLU A 148 -5.18 -3.02 -6.75
CA GLU A 148 -4.86 -3.25 -8.15
C GLU A 148 -5.43 -2.14 -9.03
N GLU A 149 -4.82 -1.92 -10.17
CA GLU A 149 -5.35 -1.03 -11.19
C GLU A 149 -6.64 -1.64 -11.77
N TYR A 150 -7.71 -0.87 -11.87
CA TYR A 150 -9.04 -1.34 -12.28
C TYR A 150 -9.06 -1.92 -13.70
N HIS A 151 -8.13 -1.51 -14.58
CA HIS A 151 -7.97 -2.09 -15.92
C HIS A 151 -6.97 -3.27 -15.96
N GLY A 152 -6.49 -3.69 -14.79
CA GLY A 152 -5.52 -4.75 -14.59
C GLY A 152 -4.09 -4.35 -14.95
N GLY A 153 -3.14 -5.22 -14.61
CA GLY A 153 -1.74 -5.08 -15.01
C GLY A 153 -0.80 -4.58 -13.90
N ASN A 154 -1.35 -4.02 -12.83
CA ASN A 154 -0.58 -3.64 -11.65
C ASN A 154 -1.33 -4.03 -10.39
N ALA A 155 -0.71 -4.88 -9.55
CA ALA A 155 -1.22 -5.26 -8.25
C ALA A 155 -0.15 -4.91 -7.21
N GLN A 156 -0.57 -4.41 -6.07
CA GLN A 156 0.32 -4.02 -4.99
C GLN A 156 -0.21 -4.52 -3.66
N GLU A 157 0.69 -4.99 -2.82
CA GLU A 157 0.39 -5.33 -1.43
C GLU A 157 1.32 -4.54 -0.52
N HIS A 158 0.75 -3.77 0.37
CA HIS A 158 1.43 -2.87 1.29
C HIS A 158 1.19 -3.38 2.71
N HIS A 159 2.26 -3.65 3.44
CA HIS A 159 2.21 -4.07 4.83
C HIS A 159 2.76 -2.97 5.71
N LEU A 160 1.92 -2.48 6.61
CA LEU A 160 2.29 -1.47 7.57
C LEU A 160 3.07 -2.14 8.72
N LEU A 161 4.31 -1.72 8.95
CA LEU A 161 5.18 -2.28 9.99
C LEU A 161 4.98 -1.62 11.36
N THR A 162 4.43 -0.40 11.37
CA THR A 162 4.19 0.43 12.56
C THR A 162 2.83 1.11 12.46
N ALA A 163 2.09 1.23 13.55
CA ALA A 163 0.81 1.91 13.52
C ALA A 163 0.96 3.41 13.17
N PHE A 164 -0.11 4.06 12.70
CA PHE A 164 -0.06 5.48 12.33
C PHE A 164 0.15 6.43 13.53
N ASP A 165 -0.02 5.93 14.75
CA ASP A 165 0.25 6.61 16.01
C ASP A 165 1.60 6.25 16.64
N ASP A 166 2.40 5.40 15.99
CA ASP A 166 3.78 5.14 16.41
C ASP A 166 4.69 6.37 16.16
N PRO A 167 5.84 6.49 16.85
CA PRO A 167 6.76 7.62 16.71
C PRO A 167 7.34 7.83 15.30
N PHE A 168 7.25 6.80 14.45
CA PHE A 168 7.59 6.85 13.04
C PHE A 168 6.74 5.83 12.29
N ILE A 169 6.63 6.00 10.99
CA ILE A 169 5.83 5.15 10.11
C ILE A 169 6.79 4.39 9.21
N ALA A 170 6.65 3.07 9.14
CA ALA A 170 7.36 2.21 8.23
C ALA A 170 6.39 1.26 7.51
N GLU A 171 6.63 1.05 6.23
CA GLU A 171 5.76 0.26 5.35
C GLU A 171 6.62 -0.53 4.37
N LEU A 172 6.22 -1.79 4.15
CA LEU A 172 6.83 -2.72 3.23
C LEU A 172 5.85 -3.02 2.09
N SER A 173 6.20 -2.70 0.86
CA SER A 173 5.36 -2.88 -0.31
C SER A 173 5.92 -3.88 -1.31
N PHE A 174 5.02 -4.64 -1.93
CA PHE A 174 5.29 -5.66 -2.92
C PHE A 174 4.48 -5.37 -4.18
N SER A 175 5.11 -5.46 -5.35
CA SER A 175 4.41 -5.35 -6.63
C SER A 175 5.07 -6.25 -7.68
N PRO A 176 4.32 -7.01 -8.51
CA PRO A 176 4.89 -7.72 -9.65
C PRO A 176 5.68 -6.77 -10.56
N TRP A 177 6.82 -7.21 -11.05
CA TRP A 177 7.71 -6.41 -11.89
C TRP A 177 7.86 -7.04 -13.27
N GLY A 178 7.41 -6.37 -14.33
CA GLY A 178 7.55 -6.87 -15.70
C GLY A 178 6.33 -7.60 -16.25
N GLY A 179 5.14 -7.32 -15.71
CA GLY A 179 3.86 -7.83 -16.21
C GLY A 179 3.33 -9.05 -15.45
N LYS A 180 2.19 -9.57 -15.91
CA LYS A 180 1.35 -10.57 -15.22
C LYS A 180 2.04 -11.92 -15.00
N GLU A 181 2.97 -12.29 -15.87
CA GLU A 181 3.68 -13.58 -15.82
C GLU A 181 5.07 -13.47 -15.19
N SER A 182 5.45 -12.29 -14.69
CA SER A 182 6.79 -12.13 -14.15
C SER A 182 6.93 -12.83 -12.81
N GLU A 183 7.95 -13.66 -12.71
CA GLU A 183 8.41 -14.23 -11.45
C GLU A 183 9.08 -13.18 -10.56
N ARG A 184 9.34 -11.95 -11.05
CA ARG A 184 10.00 -10.91 -10.27
C ARG A 184 8.99 -10.08 -9.50
N VAL A 185 9.26 -9.90 -8.21
CA VAL A 185 8.53 -9.00 -7.33
C VAL A 185 9.47 -7.87 -6.91
N ARG A 186 9.02 -6.64 -7.12
CA ARG A 186 9.66 -5.47 -6.52
C ARG A 186 9.23 -5.43 -5.06
N CYS A 187 10.20 -5.41 -4.15
CA CYS A 187 9.99 -5.22 -2.73
C CYS A 187 10.60 -3.87 -2.33
N VAL A 188 9.85 -3.02 -1.64
CA VAL A 188 10.29 -1.68 -1.22
C VAL A 188 9.90 -1.45 0.23
N VAL A 189 10.84 -0.97 1.04
CA VAL A 189 10.53 -0.39 2.34
C VAL A 189 10.64 1.12 2.28
N VAL A 190 9.68 1.82 2.89
CA VAL A 190 9.72 3.26 3.14
C VAL A 190 9.60 3.51 4.64
N THR A 191 10.26 4.55 5.15
CA THR A 191 10.20 4.90 6.57
C THR A 191 10.35 6.39 6.83
N THR A 192 9.68 6.86 7.87
CA THR A 192 9.85 8.19 8.47
C THR A 192 10.76 8.16 9.70
N GLU A 193 11.39 7.02 10.01
CA GLU A 193 12.38 6.89 11.09
C GLU A 193 13.48 7.96 10.91
N PRO A 194 13.85 8.70 11.96
CA PRO A 194 15.02 9.57 11.91
C PRO A 194 16.29 8.77 11.59
N PRO A 195 17.09 9.16 10.58
CA PRO A 195 18.32 8.44 10.30
C PRO A 195 19.30 8.56 11.46
N VAL A 196 20.06 7.50 11.70
CA VAL A 196 21.25 7.51 12.57
C VAL A 196 22.51 7.28 11.73
N GLY A 197 23.67 7.68 12.26
CA GLY A 197 24.95 7.52 11.56
C GLY A 197 25.12 8.46 10.35
N GLY A 198 26.04 8.11 9.46
CA GLY A 198 26.37 8.92 8.28
C GLY A 198 25.36 8.76 7.14
N GLU A 199 25.21 9.81 6.32
CA GLU A 199 24.25 9.84 5.21
C GLU A 199 24.44 8.73 4.16
N ASN A 200 25.66 8.18 4.05
CA ASN A 200 26.01 7.16 3.08
C ASN A 200 26.04 5.74 3.67
N GLY A 201 25.59 5.54 4.92
CA GLY A 201 25.51 4.22 5.52
C GLY A 201 24.45 3.33 4.84
N PRO A 202 24.60 1.99 4.89
CA PRO A 202 23.56 1.03 4.55
C PRO A 202 22.21 1.37 5.20
N PHE A 203 21.10 0.99 4.54
CA PHE A 203 19.76 1.30 5.04
C PHE A 203 19.57 0.81 6.48
N GLU A 204 20.05 -0.38 6.80
CA GLU A 204 19.91 -0.99 8.12
C GLU A 204 20.70 -0.29 9.23
N GLU A 205 21.82 0.35 8.87
CA GLU A 205 22.59 1.16 9.82
C GLU A 205 21.91 2.51 10.05
N ARG A 206 21.31 3.07 8.99
CA ARG A 206 20.63 4.37 9.07
C ARG A 206 19.26 4.28 9.72
N TYR A 207 18.54 3.18 9.54
CA TYR A 207 17.15 3.00 10.01
C TYR A 207 17.01 1.66 10.76
N PRO A 208 17.73 1.48 11.89
CA PRO A 208 17.83 0.20 12.56
C PRO A 208 16.50 -0.33 13.10
N ARG A 209 15.57 0.56 13.51
CA ARG A 209 14.25 0.11 14.01
C ARG A 209 13.40 -0.42 12.86
N THR A 210 13.39 0.28 11.72
CA THR A 210 12.72 -0.17 10.50
C THR A 210 13.33 -1.49 10.02
N ALA A 211 14.65 -1.60 10.00
CA ALA A 211 15.34 -2.80 9.55
C ALA A 211 15.01 -4.03 10.42
N ALA A 212 14.92 -3.86 11.74
CA ALA A 212 14.50 -4.93 12.64
C ALA A 212 13.06 -5.41 12.36
N LEU A 213 12.14 -4.48 12.07
CA LEU A 213 10.74 -4.81 11.71
C LEU A 213 10.67 -5.54 10.37
N VAL A 214 11.41 -5.08 9.36
CA VAL A 214 11.50 -5.75 8.06
C VAL A 214 12.06 -7.16 8.20
N ARG A 215 13.11 -7.35 9.02
CA ARG A 215 13.67 -8.69 9.29
C ARG A 215 12.64 -9.64 9.87
N ARG A 216 11.83 -9.17 10.81
CA ARG A 216 10.75 -9.95 11.39
C ARG A 216 9.71 -10.33 10.33
N ALA A 217 9.28 -9.37 9.51
CA ALA A 217 8.24 -9.59 8.51
C ALA A 217 8.67 -10.49 7.35
N LEU A 218 9.90 -10.35 6.88
CA LEU A 218 10.44 -11.11 5.75
C LEU A 218 11.07 -12.44 6.17
N GLY A 219 11.44 -12.61 7.44
CA GLY A 219 12.12 -13.79 7.95
C GLY A 219 13.35 -14.14 7.10
N PRO A 220 13.44 -15.36 6.53
CA PRO A 220 14.57 -15.76 5.69
C PRO A 220 14.84 -14.86 4.47
N LEU A 221 13.85 -14.13 3.96
CA LEU A 221 14.03 -13.23 2.80
C LEU A 221 14.73 -11.91 3.15
N ALA A 222 14.92 -11.61 4.44
CA ALA A 222 15.48 -10.34 4.86
C ALA A 222 16.93 -10.13 4.39
N GLU A 223 17.73 -11.20 4.34
CA GLU A 223 19.11 -11.12 3.83
C GLU A 223 19.14 -10.70 2.36
N SER A 224 18.36 -11.39 1.51
CA SER A 224 18.26 -11.02 0.09
C SER A 224 17.64 -9.65 -0.12
N PHE A 225 16.80 -9.20 0.83
CA PHE A 225 16.21 -7.88 0.79
C PHE A 225 17.25 -6.77 1.01
N PHE A 226 18.10 -6.88 2.04
CA PHE A 226 19.09 -5.84 2.36
C PHE A 226 20.33 -5.91 1.49
N ASN A 227 20.81 -7.12 1.18
CA ASN A 227 22.10 -7.35 0.52
C ASN A 227 22.00 -7.67 -0.97
N GLY A 228 20.77 -7.88 -1.48
CA GLY A 228 20.54 -8.42 -2.82
C GLY A 228 20.48 -9.94 -2.84
N PRO A 229 19.92 -10.55 -3.91
CA PRO A 229 19.93 -12.00 -4.04
C PRO A 229 21.37 -12.52 -4.07
N PRO A 230 21.66 -13.68 -3.45
CA PRO A 230 22.96 -14.32 -3.60
C PRO A 230 23.24 -14.60 -5.09
N ASP A 231 24.50 -14.43 -5.50
CA ASP A 231 24.99 -14.77 -6.84
C ASP A 231 24.82 -16.27 -7.17
#